data_AF-A0A7J7DBK0-F1
#
_entry.id   AF-A0A7J7DBK0-F1
#
_cell.length_a   1.000
_cell.length_b   1.000
_cell.length_c   1.000
_cell.angle_alpha   90.00
_cell.angle_beta   90.00
_cell.angle_gamma   90.00
#
_symmetry.space_group_name_H-M   'P 1'
#
loop_
_entity.id
_entity.type
_entity.pdbx_description
1 polymer ?
#
loop_
_entity_poly.entity_id
_entity_poly.type
_entity_poly.pdbx_seq_one_letter_code
_entity_poly.pdbx_strand_id
1 'polypeptide(L)'
;MNSRILQPNMRPLTSPNFTGFSNVIRFVLSLFATGARLRIFRFTSFLSNSIELKVVSAQLTSVRAFDFSIFSSLSFFVRFPAINHYLYRLGLNMDGEELTEQETALYDRQIRVWGADAQRRLSKSHILVCGMKGTVAEFCKNIVLAGVGSVTLVDDRVVTEEALSANFLIPPDESVYGGRTVAEICGDSLREFNPMVSVSVQKGDISSFGGDFFDKFNVVVISCCSAGTKKLINDKCRKLSKRVAFYTVDCRDSCGEIFVDLQSYKYSKKKLGETVECEIQYPRLEDAISVPWKVLPKKVSKLYFAMRVIESFEEAEGRKAGEITIGDLPALLKLRKEICETQSLNESHVPSILLERLVMGAREFPPACAVIGGILGQEVIKAISGKGDPLKNFFFFDAMDGKGIIEDISNEPPNK
;
A
#
# COMPACT_ATOMS: atom_id res chain seq x y z
N MET A 1 -46.00 45.23 38.56
CA MET A 1 -44.58 44.83 38.55
C MET A 1 -44.07 44.97 37.13
N ASN A 2 -43.09 45.85 36.93
CA ASN A 2 -42.46 46.22 35.67
C ASN A 2 -41.35 45.24 35.27
N SER A 3 -41.22 44.93 33.98
CA SER A 3 -39.95 44.60 33.32
C SER A 3 -40.15 44.67 31.79
N ARG A 4 -40.04 45.84 31.16
CA ARG A 4 -38.83 46.39 30.51
C ARG A 4 -38.02 45.39 29.67
N ILE A 5 -38.27 45.49 28.36
CA ILE A 5 -37.48 45.03 27.23
C ILE A 5 -36.13 45.78 27.23
N LEU A 6 -35.02 45.04 27.09
CA LEU A 6 -33.68 45.58 26.87
C LEU A 6 -33.13 45.04 25.53
N GLN A 7 -32.86 45.95 24.60
CA GLN A 7 -31.99 45.72 23.44
C GLN A 7 -30.52 45.72 23.88
N PRO A 8 -29.63 44.97 23.20
CA PRO A 8 -28.22 45.31 23.16
C PRO A 8 -27.72 45.69 21.76
N ASN A 9 -26.98 46.80 21.78
CA ASN A 9 -26.18 47.46 20.74
C ASN A 9 -25.43 46.53 19.76
N MET A 10 -25.55 46.88 18.47
CA MET A 10 -24.63 46.44 17.41
C MET A 10 -23.27 47.14 17.52
N ARG A 11 -22.18 46.38 17.59
CA ARG A 11 -20.82 46.82 17.24
C ARG A 11 -20.26 45.89 16.15
N PRO A 12 -19.53 46.41 15.16
CA PRO A 12 -18.92 45.58 14.11
C PRO A 12 -17.69 44.84 14.66
N LEU A 13 -17.62 43.52 14.44
CA LEU A 13 -16.44 42.70 14.72
C LEU A 13 -15.68 42.44 13.41
N THR A 14 -14.40 42.79 13.48
CA THR A 14 -13.35 42.73 12.47
C THR A 14 -12.92 41.30 12.15
N SER A 15 -12.58 41.06 10.88
CA SER A 15 -12.03 39.81 10.33
C SER A 15 -10.68 39.39 10.96
N PRO A 16 -10.36 38.07 11.02
CA PRO A 16 -9.10 37.60 11.56
C PRO A 16 -7.92 37.80 10.59
N ASN A 17 -6.78 38.17 11.16
CA ASN A 17 -5.50 38.43 10.52
C ASN A 17 -4.86 37.16 9.93
N PHE A 18 -4.58 37.15 8.63
CA PHE A 18 -3.65 36.22 7.96
C PHE A 18 -2.24 36.87 7.91
N THR A 19 -1.41 36.65 8.93
CA THR A 19 -0.03 37.19 8.99
C THR A 19 1.07 36.17 8.69
N GLY A 20 0.73 34.98 8.16
CA GLY A 20 1.71 33.91 7.90
C GLY A 20 2.39 33.92 6.51
N PHE A 21 1.76 34.49 5.49
CA PHE A 21 2.26 34.41 4.10
C PHE A 21 3.16 35.59 3.67
N SER A 22 3.15 36.69 4.42
CA SER A 22 3.89 37.91 4.10
C SER A 22 5.41 37.79 4.35
N ASN A 23 5.84 36.92 5.26
CA ASN A 23 7.24 36.81 5.66
C ASN A 23 8.11 36.01 4.69
N VAL A 24 7.54 35.05 3.95
CA VAL A 24 8.30 34.26 2.96
C VAL A 24 8.62 35.10 1.73
N ILE A 25 7.67 35.92 1.28
CA ILE A 25 7.87 36.83 0.15
C ILE A 25 8.85 37.97 0.52
N ARG A 26 8.82 38.46 1.77
CA ARG A 26 9.81 39.42 2.28
C ARG A 26 11.22 38.83 2.40
N PHE A 27 11.36 37.55 2.74
CA PHE A 27 12.67 36.88 2.80
C PHE A 27 13.31 36.69 1.42
N VAL A 28 12.50 36.29 0.43
CA VAL A 28 12.98 36.10 -0.95
C VAL A 28 13.33 37.44 -1.62
N LEU A 29 12.58 38.52 -1.36
CA LEU A 29 12.88 39.85 -1.89
C LEU A 29 14.07 40.54 -1.18
N SER A 30 14.31 40.22 0.10
CA SER A 30 15.49 40.70 0.85
C SER A 30 16.81 40.14 0.32
N LEU A 31 16.81 38.94 -0.25
CA LEU A 31 17.99 38.31 -0.85
C LEU A 31 18.42 38.96 -2.17
N PHE A 32 17.53 39.70 -2.84
CA PHE A 32 17.84 40.43 -4.07
C PHE A 32 18.18 41.91 -3.86
N ALA A 33 17.88 42.49 -2.69
CA ALA A 33 18.02 43.93 -2.45
C ALA A 33 19.28 44.37 -1.68
N THR A 34 20.06 43.44 -1.13
CA THR A 34 21.32 43.77 -0.44
C THR A 34 22.48 43.09 -1.14
N GLY A 35 23.25 43.88 -1.89
CA GLY A 35 24.51 43.45 -2.48
C GLY A 35 25.50 43.03 -1.40
N ALA A 36 25.72 41.72 -1.27
CA ALA A 36 26.82 41.15 -0.51
C ALA A 36 27.63 40.25 -1.46
N ARG A 37 28.81 40.77 -1.84
CA ARG A 37 29.86 40.03 -2.54
C ARG A 37 30.28 38.83 -1.68
N LEU A 38 30.08 37.59 -2.14
CA LEU A 38 30.92 36.47 -1.74
C LEU A 38 31.22 35.57 -2.96
N ARG A 39 32.53 35.43 -3.20
CA ARG A 39 33.25 34.71 -4.26
C ARG A 39 32.56 33.46 -4.82
N ILE A 40 32.27 33.46 -6.12
CA ILE A 40 32.44 32.27 -6.98
C ILE A 40 33.18 32.72 -8.24
N PHE A 41 34.29 32.02 -8.48
CA PHE A 41 35.25 32.19 -9.56
C PHE A 41 34.60 31.97 -10.95
N ARG A 42 35.03 32.79 -11.93
CA ARG A 42 35.06 32.55 -13.38
C ARG A 42 33.94 31.73 -14.01
N PHE A 43 33.01 32.38 -14.70
CA PHE A 43 32.54 31.95 -16.03
C PHE A 43 31.83 33.12 -16.75
N THR A 44 32.55 34.21 -17.00
CA THR A 44 32.13 35.26 -17.94
C THR A 44 32.85 35.05 -19.27
N SER A 45 32.31 34.19 -20.12
CA SER A 45 32.42 34.30 -21.58
C SER A 45 31.50 33.28 -22.23
N PHE A 46 30.23 33.63 -22.40
CA PHE A 46 29.40 33.26 -23.56
C PHE A 46 28.00 33.83 -23.32
N LEU A 47 27.39 34.38 -24.36
CA LEU A 47 26.13 35.16 -24.37
C LEU A 47 26.32 36.67 -24.16
N SER A 48 27.23 37.26 -24.92
CA SER A 48 26.96 38.54 -25.56
C SER A 48 26.24 38.23 -26.88
N ASN A 49 24.92 38.43 -26.89
CA ASN A 49 24.09 38.90 -28.01
C ASN A 49 22.65 38.46 -27.78
N SER A 50 21.75 39.43 -27.94
CA SER A 50 20.29 39.29 -27.91
C SER A 50 19.67 39.24 -26.52
N ILE A 51 19.38 40.43 -25.97
CA ILE A 51 18.04 40.89 -25.58
C ILE A 51 18.20 42.34 -25.09
N GLU A 52 17.70 43.30 -25.87
CA GLU A 52 17.52 44.68 -25.43
C GLU A 52 16.48 44.70 -24.29
N LEU A 53 16.91 45.03 -23.08
CA LEU A 53 16.02 45.42 -21.98
C LEU A 53 15.98 46.95 -21.93
N LYS A 54 14.97 47.55 -22.57
CA LYS A 54 14.61 48.96 -22.34
C LYS A 54 14.05 49.10 -20.93
N VAL A 55 14.87 49.59 -20.00
CA VAL A 55 14.40 50.09 -18.70
C VAL A 55 13.88 51.50 -18.92
N VAL A 56 12.56 51.66 -18.99
CA VAL A 56 11.90 52.97 -18.89
C VAL A 56 11.85 53.34 -17.41
N SER A 57 12.54 54.42 -17.04
CA SER A 57 12.42 55.07 -15.75
C SER A 57 11.04 55.71 -15.62
N ALA A 58 10.19 55.20 -14.73
CA ALA A 58 8.99 55.90 -14.28
C ALA A 58 9.06 56.08 -12.76
N GLN A 59 9.12 57.35 -12.35
CA GLN A 59 9.15 57.80 -10.97
C GLN A 59 7.89 57.35 -10.23
N LEU A 60 8.07 56.82 -9.01
CA LEU A 60 7.01 56.65 -8.04
C LEU A 60 6.51 58.03 -7.57
N THR A 61 5.32 58.42 -7.98
CA THR A 61 4.51 59.41 -7.27
C THR A 61 3.06 58.93 -7.20
N SER A 62 2.50 59.00 -5.99
CA SER A 62 1.06 58.92 -5.68
C SER A 62 0.36 57.56 -5.89
N VAL A 63 0.28 56.78 -4.81
CA VAL A 63 -0.74 55.73 -4.65
C VAL A 63 -2.11 56.40 -4.46
N ARG A 64 -3.00 56.25 -5.44
CA ARG A 64 -4.45 56.36 -5.26
C ARG A 64 -5.13 55.16 -5.92
N ALA A 65 -6.12 54.65 -5.19
CA ALA A 65 -6.86 53.42 -5.44
C ALA A 65 -7.38 53.29 -6.87
N PHE A 66 -7.20 52.11 -7.48
CA PHE A 66 -8.07 51.61 -8.55
C PHE A 66 -8.10 50.06 -8.58
N ASP A 67 -9.32 49.56 -8.42
CA ASP A 67 -9.96 48.30 -8.79
C ASP A 67 -9.27 46.92 -8.76
N PHE A 68 -9.89 46.07 -7.93
CA PHE A 68 -9.94 44.61 -8.01
C PHE A 68 -10.62 44.16 -9.32
N SER A 69 -9.88 43.96 -10.42
CA SER A 69 -10.41 43.24 -11.59
C SER A 69 -9.38 42.51 -12.46
N ILE A 70 -8.14 42.30 -12.01
CA ILE A 70 -7.11 41.55 -12.77
C ILE A 70 -6.61 40.34 -11.97
N PHE A 71 -7.51 39.45 -11.58
CA PHE A 71 -7.18 38.12 -11.04
C PHE A 71 -7.99 36.99 -11.70
N SER A 72 -8.34 37.13 -12.98
CA SER A 72 -8.91 36.02 -13.78
C SER A 72 -7.94 35.40 -14.80
N SER A 73 -6.64 35.74 -14.75
CA SER A 73 -5.67 35.30 -15.76
C SER A 73 -4.35 34.84 -15.13
N LEU A 74 -4.41 33.91 -14.17
CA LEU A 74 -3.24 33.13 -13.76
C LEU A 74 -3.26 31.73 -14.37
N SER A 75 -3.60 31.66 -15.67
CA SER A 75 -3.38 30.47 -16.53
C SER A 75 -2.04 30.57 -17.28
N PHE A 76 -1.13 31.45 -16.87
CA PHE A 76 0.10 31.78 -17.59
C PHE A 76 1.34 31.06 -17.02
N PHE A 77 1.20 29.79 -16.63
CA PHE A 77 2.31 28.94 -16.19
C PHE A 77 2.48 27.66 -17.01
N VAL A 78 1.97 27.64 -18.23
CA VAL A 78 2.20 26.54 -19.18
C VAL A 78 2.85 27.11 -20.44
N ARG A 79 3.99 26.51 -20.82
CA ARG A 79 4.87 26.80 -21.98
C ARG A 79 6.06 27.74 -21.73
N PHE A 80 7.07 27.24 -21.01
CA PHE A 80 8.46 27.55 -21.34
C PHE A 80 9.32 26.27 -21.34
N PRO A 81 9.75 25.78 -22.51
CA PRO A 81 10.67 24.63 -22.64
C PRO A 81 11.99 24.80 -21.87
N ALA A 82 12.36 26.04 -21.54
CA ALA A 82 13.58 26.37 -20.81
C ALA A 82 13.57 25.90 -19.34
N ILE A 83 12.39 25.78 -18.71
CA ILE A 83 12.26 25.30 -17.33
C ILE A 83 12.57 23.80 -17.25
N ASN A 84 12.09 23.01 -18.22
CA ASN A 84 12.40 21.58 -18.31
C ASN A 84 13.90 21.33 -18.46
N HIS A 85 14.61 22.14 -19.24
CA HIS A 85 16.07 22.04 -19.37
C HIS A 85 16.82 22.43 -18.08
N TYR A 86 16.29 23.37 -17.30
CA TYR A 86 16.86 23.77 -16.01
C TYR A 86 16.63 22.71 -14.92
N LEU A 87 15.49 22.03 -14.94
CA LEU A 87 15.15 20.92 -14.03
C LEU A 87 15.92 19.63 -14.39
N TYR A 88 16.17 19.37 -15.68
CA TYR A 88 17.03 18.27 -16.15
C TYR A 88 18.46 18.38 -15.61
N ARG A 89 18.98 19.62 -15.50
CA ARG A 89 20.32 19.90 -14.95
C ARG A 89 20.39 19.77 -13.41
N LEU A 90 19.25 19.63 -12.73
CA LEU A 90 19.12 19.40 -11.28
C LEU A 90 18.96 17.91 -10.90
N GLY A 91 19.07 16.98 -11.85
CA GLY A 91 19.04 15.53 -11.56
C GLY A 91 17.65 14.95 -11.27
N LEU A 92 16.58 15.66 -11.65
CA LEU A 92 15.22 15.13 -11.60
C LEU A 92 14.94 14.37 -12.91
N ASN A 93 15.04 13.03 -12.87
CA ASN A 93 14.68 12.16 -14.00
C ASN A 93 13.20 12.36 -14.38
N MET A 94 12.95 12.89 -15.57
CA MET A 94 11.62 13.02 -16.19
C MET A 94 11.33 11.86 -17.14
N ASP A 95 11.77 10.65 -16.81
CA ASP A 95 11.53 9.45 -17.65
C ASP A 95 10.17 8.80 -17.35
N GLY A 96 9.12 9.62 -17.33
CA GLY A 96 7.77 9.11 -17.20
C GLY A 96 6.75 10.14 -17.64
N GLU A 97 5.80 9.69 -18.48
CA GLU A 97 4.56 10.41 -18.76
C GLU A 97 4.02 11.09 -17.49
N GLU A 98 3.77 12.39 -17.60
CA GLU A 98 3.20 13.20 -16.50
C GLU A 98 1.81 12.69 -16.15
N LEU A 99 1.43 12.77 -14.87
CA LEU A 99 0.06 12.50 -14.45
C LEU A 99 -0.86 13.51 -15.13
N THR A 100 -2.01 13.05 -15.59
CA THR A 100 -3.04 13.93 -16.15
C THR A 100 -3.52 14.92 -15.08
N GLU A 101 -4.12 16.04 -15.50
CA GLU A 101 -4.71 17.01 -14.56
C GLU A 101 -5.81 16.36 -13.70
N GLN A 102 -6.59 15.46 -14.30
CA GLN A 102 -7.62 14.70 -13.59
C GLN A 102 -7.02 13.78 -12.52
N GLU A 103 -5.95 13.04 -12.83
CA GLU A 103 -5.25 12.20 -11.84
C GLU A 103 -4.61 13.05 -10.75
N THR A 104 -4.02 14.19 -11.11
CA THR A 104 -3.40 15.11 -10.15
C THR A 104 -4.43 15.67 -9.17
N ALA A 105 -5.62 16.02 -9.66
CA ALA A 105 -6.72 16.48 -8.81
C ALA A 105 -7.28 15.36 -7.92
N LEU A 106 -7.49 14.16 -8.48
CA LEU A 106 -8.04 13.00 -7.76
C LEU A 106 -7.09 12.53 -6.65
N TYR A 107 -5.78 12.48 -6.93
CA TYR A 107 -4.77 11.95 -6.02
C TYR A 107 -4.02 13.03 -5.23
N ASP A 108 -4.45 14.30 -5.25
CA ASP A 108 -3.74 15.43 -4.61
C ASP A 108 -3.32 15.11 -3.16
N ARG A 109 -4.24 14.59 -2.34
CA ARG A 109 -3.94 14.24 -0.94
C ARG A 109 -2.91 13.14 -0.80
N GLN A 110 -2.94 12.15 -1.69
CA GLN A 110 -2.03 11.00 -1.68
C GLN A 110 -0.64 11.41 -2.19
N ILE A 111 -0.60 12.23 -3.24
CA ILE A 111 0.62 12.85 -3.78
C ILE A 111 1.33 13.68 -2.71
N ARG A 112 0.60 14.37 -1.82
CA ARG A 112 1.23 15.09 -0.69
C ARG A 112 1.92 14.16 0.32
N VAL A 113 1.50 12.91 0.42
CA VAL A 113 2.06 11.92 1.35
C VAL A 113 3.31 11.26 0.75
N TRP A 114 3.20 10.68 -0.44
CA TRP A 114 4.28 9.89 -1.04
C TRP A 114 4.96 10.53 -2.26
N GLY A 115 4.47 11.66 -2.76
CA GLY A 115 5.06 12.41 -3.88
C GLY A 115 4.59 11.93 -5.26
N ALA A 116 4.69 12.82 -6.25
CA ALA A 116 4.22 12.58 -7.61
C ALA A 116 4.92 11.38 -8.28
N ASP A 117 6.22 11.20 -8.06
CA ASP A 117 6.97 10.08 -8.67
C ASP A 117 6.48 8.72 -8.16
N ALA A 118 6.10 8.63 -6.88
CA ALA A 118 5.53 7.42 -6.30
C ALA A 118 4.15 7.15 -6.91
N GLN A 119 3.33 8.19 -7.08
CA GLN A 119 2.03 8.07 -7.75
C GLN A 119 2.17 7.62 -9.21
N ARG A 120 3.16 8.14 -9.95
CA ARG A 120 3.46 7.68 -11.32
C ARG A 120 3.88 6.22 -11.38
N ARG A 121 4.61 5.73 -10.37
CA ARG A 121 4.95 4.29 -10.28
C ARG A 121 3.72 3.44 -9.98
N LEU A 122 2.83 3.91 -9.09
CA LEU A 122 1.57 3.25 -8.80
C LEU A 122 0.71 3.12 -10.07
N SER A 123 0.48 4.21 -10.80
CA SER A 123 -0.37 4.21 -12.01
C SER A 123 0.14 3.34 -13.15
N LYS A 124 1.42 2.94 -13.12
CA LYS A 124 2.05 2.01 -14.09
C LYS A 124 2.20 0.58 -13.57
N SER A 125 1.74 0.31 -12.35
CA SER A 125 1.90 -1.00 -11.72
C SER A 125 0.68 -1.89 -11.93
N HIS A 126 0.94 -3.15 -12.27
CA HIS A 126 -0.07 -4.18 -12.49
C HIS A 126 -0.04 -5.20 -11.36
N ILE A 127 -1.20 -5.48 -10.76
CA ILE A 127 -1.32 -6.32 -9.57
C ILE A 127 -2.21 -7.52 -9.88
N LEU A 128 -1.70 -8.72 -9.61
CA LEU A 128 -2.47 -9.96 -9.65
C LEU A 128 -2.93 -10.30 -8.24
N VAL A 129 -4.21 -10.66 -8.10
CA VAL A 129 -4.81 -11.05 -6.83
C VAL A 129 -5.56 -12.36 -7.01
N CYS A 130 -5.22 -13.37 -6.20
CA CYS A 130 -5.90 -14.66 -6.19
C CYS A 130 -6.61 -14.89 -4.86
N GLY A 131 -7.88 -15.30 -4.93
CA GLY A 131 -8.73 -15.57 -3.77
C GLY A 131 -9.38 -14.31 -3.19
N MET A 132 -10.67 -14.13 -3.45
CA MET A 132 -11.47 -12.99 -3.03
C MET A 132 -12.32 -13.33 -1.79
N LYS A 133 -11.75 -13.10 -0.61
CA LYS A 133 -12.48 -13.04 0.68
C LYS A 133 -12.50 -11.60 1.22
N GLY A 134 -13.06 -11.36 2.40
CA GLY A 134 -13.23 -10.03 2.98
C GLY A 134 -11.94 -9.23 3.15
N THR A 135 -10.88 -9.88 3.63
CA THR A 135 -9.56 -9.27 3.82
C THR A 135 -8.94 -8.83 2.49
N VAL A 136 -9.11 -9.65 1.46
CA VAL A 136 -8.64 -9.34 0.11
C VAL A 136 -9.51 -8.28 -0.55
N ALA A 137 -10.81 -8.25 -0.27
CA ALA A 137 -11.70 -7.17 -0.72
C ALA A 137 -11.27 -5.81 -0.15
N GLU A 138 -10.93 -5.74 1.13
CA GLU A 138 -10.37 -4.56 1.78
C GLU A 138 -9.05 -4.12 1.13
N PHE A 139 -8.14 -5.08 0.90
CA PHE A 139 -6.90 -4.84 0.17
C PHE A 139 -7.16 -4.27 -1.24
N CYS A 140 -8.00 -4.93 -2.05
CA CYS A 140 -8.31 -4.50 -3.41
C CYS A 140 -8.91 -3.09 -3.44
N LYS A 141 -9.84 -2.78 -2.54
CA LYS A 141 -10.39 -1.43 -2.39
C LYS A 141 -9.29 -0.41 -2.11
N ASN A 142 -8.38 -0.68 -1.17
CA ASN A 142 -7.28 0.24 -0.85
C ASN A 142 -6.36 0.47 -2.05
N ILE A 143 -6.03 -0.58 -2.79
CA ILE A 143 -5.13 -0.52 -3.94
C ILE A 143 -5.76 0.15 -5.16
N VAL A 144 -7.04 -0.11 -5.43
CA VAL A 144 -7.80 0.57 -6.48
C VAL A 144 -7.94 2.07 -6.16
N LEU A 145 -8.25 2.44 -4.92
CA LEU A 145 -8.30 3.84 -4.48
C LEU A 145 -6.92 4.52 -4.47
N ALA A 146 -5.84 3.75 -4.32
CA ALA A 146 -4.47 4.25 -4.45
C ALA A 146 -4.08 4.58 -5.90
N GLY A 147 -4.88 4.15 -6.88
CA GLY A 147 -4.67 4.49 -8.28
C GLY A 147 -3.58 3.68 -8.95
N VAL A 148 -3.56 2.36 -8.74
CA VAL A 148 -2.67 1.47 -9.48
C VAL A 148 -3.08 1.34 -10.95
N GLY A 149 -2.16 0.96 -11.84
CA GLY A 149 -2.47 0.82 -13.27
C GLY A 149 -3.52 -0.25 -13.56
N SER A 150 -3.39 -1.42 -12.94
CA SER A 150 -4.44 -2.44 -13.04
C SER A 150 -4.47 -3.43 -11.89
N VAL A 151 -5.64 -4.02 -11.68
CA VAL A 151 -5.87 -5.18 -10.82
C VAL A 151 -6.46 -6.31 -11.66
N THR A 152 -5.85 -7.49 -11.61
CA THR A 152 -6.37 -8.73 -12.23
C THR A 152 -6.76 -9.71 -11.14
N LEU A 153 -8.02 -10.13 -11.12
CA LEU A 153 -8.57 -11.03 -10.12
C LEU A 153 -8.63 -12.47 -10.65
N VAL A 154 -8.28 -13.43 -9.80
CA VAL A 154 -8.41 -14.87 -10.06
C VAL A 154 -9.19 -15.49 -8.90
N ASP A 155 -10.45 -15.82 -9.15
CA ASP A 155 -11.30 -16.57 -8.23
C ASP A 155 -12.51 -17.13 -8.97
N ASP A 156 -12.47 -18.42 -9.26
CA ASP A 156 -13.53 -19.13 -9.99
C ASP A 156 -14.63 -19.69 -9.08
N ARG A 157 -14.54 -19.48 -7.76
CA ARG A 157 -15.60 -19.90 -6.85
C ARG A 157 -16.89 -19.18 -7.19
N VAL A 158 -18.01 -19.87 -7.06
CA VAL A 158 -19.34 -19.26 -7.15
C VAL A 158 -19.62 -18.45 -5.89
N VAL A 159 -20.44 -17.41 -6.04
CA VAL A 159 -20.92 -16.65 -4.88
C VAL A 159 -21.79 -17.55 -4.01
N THR A 160 -21.50 -17.56 -2.71
CA THR A 160 -22.22 -18.31 -1.67
C THR A 160 -22.64 -17.32 -0.59
N GLU A 161 -23.62 -17.69 0.24
CA GLU A 161 -24.06 -16.85 1.37
C GLU A 161 -22.89 -16.54 2.31
N GLU A 162 -21.97 -17.50 2.51
CA GLU A 162 -20.75 -17.32 3.29
C GLU A 162 -19.81 -16.27 2.70
N ALA A 163 -19.78 -16.11 1.37
CA ALA A 163 -18.93 -15.12 0.73
C ALA A 163 -19.33 -13.69 1.10
N LEU A 164 -20.61 -13.43 1.39
CA LEU A 164 -21.11 -12.10 1.74
C LEU A 164 -20.71 -11.66 3.14
N SER A 165 -20.41 -12.58 4.06
CA SER A 165 -20.30 -12.27 5.50
C SER A 165 -19.25 -11.22 5.85
N ALA A 166 -18.18 -11.15 5.04
CA ALA A 166 -17.09 -10.19 5.20
C ALA A 166 -16.68 -9.49 3.89
N ASN A 167 -17.32 -9.79 2.76
CA ASN A 167 -16.94 -9.23 1.47
C ASN A 167 -17.97 -8.21 0.98
N PHE A 168 -17.70 -6.93 1.28
CA PHE A 168 -18.57 -5.81 0.88
C PHE A 168 -18.58 -5.53 -0.64
N LEU A 169 -17.69 -6.16 -1.42
CA LEU A 169 -17.69 -6.05 -2.89
C LEU A 169 -18.72 -6.98 -3.54
N ILE A 170 -19.36 -7.85 -2.78
CA ILE A 170 -20.46 -8.68 -3.27
C ILE A 170 -21.76 -7.97 -2.89
N PRO A 171 -22.55 -7.48 -3.87
CA PRO A 171 -23.85 -6.89 -3.58
C PRO A 171 -24.78 -7.93 -2.93
N PRO A 172 -25.63 -7.55 -1.97
CA PRO A 172 -26.56 -8.47 -1.32
C PRO A 172 -27.73 -8.92 -2.21
N ASP A 173 -27.92 -8.27 -3.36
CA ASP A 173 -28.96 -8.64 -4.33
C ASP A 173 -28.52 -9.87 -5.14
N GLU A 174 -29.06 -11.05 -4.79
CA GLU A 174 -28.70 -12.31 -5.45
C GLU A 174 -29.03 -12.36 -6.95
N SER A 175 -29.95 -11.50 -7.43
CA SER A 175 -30.32 -11.48 -8.85
C SER A 175 -29.15 -11.12 -9.77
N VAL A 176 -28.13 -10.45 -9.24
CA VAL A 176 -26.93 -10.05 -9.98
C VAL A 176 -25.90 -11.17 -10.13
N TYR A 177 -26.03 -12.27 -9.36
CA TYR A 177 -25.03 -13.34 -9.35
C TYR A 177 -25.06 -14.15 -10.63
N GLY A 178 -26.24 -14.61 -11.08
CA GLY A 178 -26.40 -15.24 -12.40
C GLY A 178 -25.40 -16.35 -12.76
N GLY A 179 -24.89 -17.12 -11.77
CA GLY A 179 -23.86 -18.15 -11.96
C GLY A 179 -22.43 -17.62 -12.18
N ARG A 180 -22.21 -16.31 -11.99
CA ARG A 180 -20.91 -15.64 -12.10
C ARG A 180 -20.02 -15.97 -10.92
N THR A 181 -18.72 -15.84 -11.13
CA THR A 181 -17.72 -16.11 -10.11
C THR A 181 -17.57 -14.95 -9.13
N VAL A 182 -17.01 -15.21 -7.95
CA VAL A 182 -16.71 -14.19 -6.96
C VAL A 182 -15.80 -13.10 -7.54
N ALA A 183 -14.81 -13.46 -8.37
CA ALA A 183 -13.95 -12.47 -9.03
C ALA A 183 -14.72 -11.59 -10.03
N GLU A 184 -15.67 -12.16 -10.78
CA GLU A 184 -16.51 -11.38 -11.72
C GLU A 184 -17.36 -10.35 -10.99
N ILE A 185 -18.02 -10.74 -9.90
CA ILE A 185 -18.85 -9.84 -9.09
C ILE A 185 -18.00 -8.77 -8.40
N CYS A 186 -16.94 -9.17 -7.70
CA CYS A 186 -16.06 -8.21 -7.04
C CYS A 186 -15.40 -7.26 -8.04
N GLY A 187 -15.07 -7.76 -9.23
CA GLY A 187 -14.47 -6.98 -10.30
C GLY A 187 -15.37 -5.85 -10.80
N ASP A 188 -16.68 -6.08 -10.90
CA ASP A 188 -17.65 -5.04 -11.26
C ASP A 188 -17.67 -3.93 -10.21
N SER A 189 -17.83 -4.28 -8.94
CA SER A 189 -17.85 -3.29 -7.86
C SER A 189 -16.54 -2.51 -7.77
N LEU A 190 -15.38 -3.15 -7.94
CA LEU A 190 -14.08 -2.46 -7.92
C LEU A 190 -13.92 -1.43 -9.06
N ARG A 191 -14.52 -1.64 -10.23
CA ARG A 191 -14.49 -0.63 -11.31
C ARG A 191 -15.21 0.65 -10.92
N GLU A 192 -16.24 0.55 -10.08
CA GLU A 192 -16.99 1.72 -9.59
C GLU A 192 -16.17 2.55 -8.59
N PHE A 193 -15.25 1.93 -7.83
CA PHE A 193 -14.41 2.64 -6.85
C PHE A 193 -13.46 3.63 -7.51
N ASN A 194 -12.89 3.29 -8.67
CA ASN A 194 -11.97 4.17 -9.37
C ASN A 194 -11.91 3.86 -10.89
N PRO A 195 -12.59 4.65 -11.73
CA PRO A 195 -12.58 4.46 -13.18
C PRO A 195 -11.20 4.59 -13.85
N MET A 196 -10.21 5.16 -13.16
CA MET A 196 -8.84 5.28 -13.66
C MET A 196 -8.04 3.98 -13.56
N VAL A 197 -8.54 2.98 -12.81
CA VAL A 197 -7.87 1.70 -12.61
C VAL A 197 -8.50 0.63 -13.49
N SER A 198 -7.69 -0.06 -14.29
CA SER A 198 -8.17 -1.19 -15.08
C SER A 198 -8.38 -2.42 -14.19
N VAL A 199 -9.62 -2.91 -14.09
CA VAL A 199 -9.94 -4.13 -13.34
C VAL A 199 -10.41 -5.23 -14.29
N SER A 200 -9.70 -6.35 -14.28
CA SER A 200 -9.98 -7.52 -15.13
C SER A 200 -10.04 -8.81 -14.32
N VAL A 201 -10.62 -9.84 -14.92
CA VAL A 201 -10.78 -11.16 -14.29
C VAL A 201 -10.16 -12.21 -15.20
N GLN A 202 -9.36 -13.10 -14.61
CA GLN A 202 -8.77 -14.23 -15.27
C GLN A 202 -9.33 -15.52 -14.65
N LYS A 203 -9.92 -16.37 -15.49
CA LYS A 203 -10.42 -17.69 -15.09
C LYS A 203 -9.32 -18.74 -15.11
N GLY A 204 -9.45 -19.75 -14.26
CA GLY A 204 -8.59 -20.91 -14.16
C GLY A 204 -7.93 -21.06 -12.79
N ASP A 205 -7.38 -22.26 -12.56
CA ASP A 205 -6.55 -22.51 -11.39
C ASP A 205 -5.18 -21.84 -11.55
N ILE A 206 -4.84 -20.93 -10.63
CA ILE A 206 -3.56 -20.21 -10.61
C ILE A 206 -2.35 -21.14 -10.59
N SER A 207 -2.48 -22.36 -10.05
CA SER A 207 -1.40 -23.34 -10.02
C SER A 207 -1.00 -23.79 -11.45
N SER A 208 -1.95 -23.78 -12.38
CA SER A 208 -1.78 -24.20 -13.77
C SER A 208 -1.16 -23.14 -14.69
N PHE A 209 -1.15 -21.87 -14.28
CA PHE A 209 -0.64 -20.78 -15.11
C PHE A 209 0.88 -20.85 -15.30
N GLY A 210 1.34 -20.60 -16.52
CA GLY A 210 2.77 -20.56 -16.87
C GLY A 210 3.52 -19.41 -16.20
N GLY A 211 4.86 -19.48 -16.16
CA GLY A 211 5.69 -18.41 -15.59
C GLY A 211 5.51 -17.07 -16.31
N ASP A 212 5.36 -17.11 -17.63
CA ASP A 212 5.10 -15.99 -18.53
C ASP A 212 3.82 -15.20 -18.18
N PHE A 213 2.84 -15.86 -17.57
CA PHE A 213 1.65 -15.17 -17.06
C PHE A 213 2.01 -14.17 -15.95
N PHE A 214 2.90 -14.58 -15.03
CA PHE A 214 3.27 -13.78 -13.86
C PHE A 214 4.18 -12.58 -14.22
N ASP A 215 4.91 -12.64 -15.34
CA ASP A 215 5.80 -11.57 -15.82
C ASP A 215 5.07 -10.24 -16.12
N LYS A 216 3.77 -10.34 -16.43
CA LYS A 216 2.87 -9.20 -16.69
C LYS A 216 2.67 -8.32 -15.46
N PHE A 217 2.93 -8.84 -14.26
CA PHE A 217 2.61 -8.16 -13.01
C PHE A 217 3.85 -7.60 -12.33
N ASN A 218 3.65 -6.57 -11.51
CA ASN A 218 4.66 -6.04 -10.60
C ASN A 218 4.51 -6.66 -9.21
N VAL A 219 3.28 -7.02 -8.85
CA VAL A 219 2.90 -7.57 -7.54
C VAL A 219 1.94 -8.74 -7.73
N VAL A 220 2.16 -9.81 -6.99
CA VAL A 220 1.29 -10.99 -6.91
C VAL A 220 0.88 -11.20 -5.46
N VAL A 221 -0.43 -11.24 -5.21
CA VAL A 221 -1.03 -11.46 -3.89
C VAL A 221 -1.85 -12.74 -3.93
N ILE A 222 -1.50 -13.70 -3.07
CA ILE A 222 -2.15 -15.01 -3.01
C ILE A 222 -2.88 -15.18 -1.67
N SER A 223 -4.16 -15.49 -1.75
CA SER A 223 -5.01 -15.91 -0.63
C SER A 223 -5.82 -17.13 -1.01
N CYS A 224 -6.40 -17.81 -0.01
CA CYS A 224 -7.32 -18.93 -0.22
C CYS A 224 -6.73 -20.10 -1.04
N CYS A 225 -5.41 -20.28 -0.99
CA CYS A 225 -4.70 -21.36 -1.68
C CYS A 225 -3.99 -22.26 -0.68
N SER A 226 -3.71 -23.51 -1.08
CA SER A 226 -2.90 -24.43 -0.28
C SER A 226 -1.48 -23.89 -0.07
N ALA A 227 -0.80 -24.35 0.99
CA ALA A 227 0.62 -24.04 1.20
C ALA A 227 1.48 -24.46 -0.01
N GLY A 228 1.17 -25.61 -0.62
CA GLY A 228 1.80 -26.08 -1.86
C GLY A 228 1.68 -25.07 -3.01
N THR A 229 0.47 -24.57 -3.25
CA THR A 229 0.22 -23.56 -4.30
C THR A 229 0.95 -22.25 -3.99
N LYS A 230 0.90 -21.76 -2.74
CA LYS A 230 1.60 -20.53 -2.34
C LYS A 230 3.12 -20.63 -2.61
N LYS A 231 3.74 -21.75 -2.22
CA LYS A 231 5.16 -22.06 -2.50
C LYS A 231 5.45 -22.06 -3.99
N LEU A 232 4.64 -22.78 -4.77
CA LEU A 232 4.78 -22.88 -6.22
C LEU A 232 4.75 -21.51 -6.91
N ILE A 233 3.80 -20.63 -6.56
CA ILE A 233 3.68 -19.32 -7.18
C ILE A 233 4.83 -18.39 -6.75
N ASN A 234 5.27 -18.45 -5.49
CA ASN A 234 6.44 -17.71 -5.04
C ASN A 234 7.70 -18.08 -5.84
N ASP A 235 7.91 -19.38 -6.06
CA ASP A 235 9.01 -19.89 -6.88
C ASP A 235 8.90 -19.46 -8.34
N LYS A 236 7.70 -19.47 -8.93
CA LYS A 236 7.48 -18.93 -10.29
C LYS A 236 7.88 -17.46 -10.35
N CYS A 237 7.48 -16.63 -9.37
CA CYS A 237 7.83 -15.21 -9.32
C CYS A 237 9.35 -14.96 -9.22
N ARG A 238 10.09 -15.82 -8.52
CA ARG A 238 11.57 -15.72 -8.39
C ARG A 238 12.35 -16.18 -9.61
N LYS A 239 11.77 -17.03 -10.45
CA LYS A 239 12.40 -17.53 -11.68
C LYS A 239 12.31 -16.54 -12.85
N LEU A 240 11.53 -15.47 -12.70
CA LEU A 240 11.39 -14.43 -13.71
C LEU A 240 12.63 -13.55 -13.78
N SER A 241 12.92 -13.02 -14.97
CA SER A 241 13.99 -12.06 -15.18
C SER A 241 13.68 -10.69 -14.56
N LYS A 242 12.40 -10.34 -14.50
CA LYS A 242 11.88 -9.16 -13.81
C LYS A 242 11.53 -9.50 -12.37
N ARG A 243 11.87 -8.59 -11.44
CA ARG A 243 11.44 -8.70 -10.04
C ARG A 243 9.92 -8.54 -9.94
N VAL A 244 9.27 -9.55 -9.38
CA VAL A 244 7.85 -9.52 -8.99
C VAL A 244 7.77 -9.62 -7.47
N ALA A 245 7.12 -8.65 -6.84
CA ALA A 245 6.86 -8.68 -5.40
C ALA A 245 5.76 -9.71 -5.10
N PHE A 246 6.01 -10.60 -4.16
CA PHE A 246 5.11 -11.68 -3.81
C PHE A 246 4.59 -11.51 -2.38
N TYR A 247 3.28 -11.71 -2.20
CA TYR A 247 2.62 -11.65 -0.92
C TYR A 247 1.67 -12.83 -0.75
N THR A 248 1.54 -13.32 0.47
CA THR A 248 0.37 -14.11 0.87
C THR A 248 -0.39 -13.39 1.95
N VAL A 249 -1.70 -13.61 2.00
CA VAL A 249 -2.54 -13.10 3.08
C VAL A 249 -3.61 -14.13 3.43
N ASP A 250 -3.73 -14.42 4.72
CA ASP A 250 -4.75 -15.29 5.26
C ASP A 250 -5.37 -14.64 6.49
N CYS A 251 -6.69 -14.76 6.60
CA CYS A 251 -7.44 -14.35 7.77
C CYS A 251 -8.29 -15.53 8.23
N ARG A 252 -8.20 -15.85 9.51
CA ARG A 252 -9.02 -16.87 10.18
C ARG A 252 -9.55 -16.25 11.46
N ASP A 253 -10.87 -16.15 11.56
CA ASP A 253 -11.57 -15.46 12.63
C ASP A 253 -11.11 -14.00 12.71
N SER A 254 -10.55 -13.64 13.85
CA SER A 254 -10.02 -12.33 14.20
C SER A 254 -8.49 -12.25 14.02
N CYS A 255 -7.87 -13.27 13.43
CA CYS A 255 -6.43 -13.39 13.27
C CYS A 255 -6.00 -13.28 11.80
N GLY A 256 -4.87 -12.60 11.57
CA GLY A 256 -4.29 -12.39 10.25
C GLY A 256 -2.84 -12.81 10.16
N GLU A 257 -2.46 -13.32 8.99
CA GLU A 257 -1.07 -13.53 8.58
C GLU A 257 -0.84 -12.84 7.24
N ILE A 258 0.25 -12.07 7.12
CA ILE A 258 0.79 -11.62 5.83
C ILE A 258 2.21 -12.14 5.72
N PHE A 259 2.53 -12.77 4.59
CA PHE A 259 3.90 -13.05 4.20
C PHE A 259 4.35 -12.10 3.09
N VAL A 260 5.62 -11.70 3.11
CA VAL A 260 6.22 -10.82 2.11
C VAL A 260 7.50 -11.43 1.56
N ASP A 261 7.62 -11.44 0.24
CA ASP A 261 8.87 -11.72 -0.46
C ASP A 261 9.10 -10.71 -1.59
N LEU A 262 10.02 -9.76 -1.34
CA LEU A 262 10.43 -8.76 -2.32
C LEU A 262 11.72 -9.12 -3.06
N GLN A 263 12.24 -10.34 -2.84
CA GLN A 263 13.53 -10.83 -3.33
C GLN A 263 14.70 -9.94 -2.80
N SER A 264 15.61 -9.53 -3.68
CA SER A 264 16.58 -8.47 -3.37
C SER A 264 15.93 -7.11 -3.63
N TYR A 265 15.64 -6.35 -2.57
CA TYR A 265 14.88 -5.11 -2.69
C TYR A 265 15.64 -3.89 -2.18
N LYS A 266 15.62 -2.84 -3.00
CA LYS A 266 16.20 -1.53 -2.67
C LYS A 266 15.09 -0.52 -2.45
N TYR A 267 15.22 0.26 -1.40
CA TYR A 267 14.22 1.25 -1.01
C TYR A 267 14.84 2.44 -0.30
N SER A 268 14.11 3.54 -0.30
CA SER A 268 14.50 4.79 0.34
C SER A 268 13.68 5.02 1.62
N LYS A 269 14.35 5.45 2.69
CA LYS A 269 13.67 5.91 3.92
C LYS A 269 14.23 7.22 4.42
N LYS A 270 13.36 8.03 5.03
CA LYS A 270 13.77 9.27 5.70
C LYS A 270 14.25 8.96 7.12
N LYS A 271 15.49 9.30 7.42
CA LYS A 271 16.07 9.22 8.77
C LYS A 271 16.65 10.58 9.13
N LEU A 272 16.14 11.20 10.20
CA LEU A 272 16.58 12.52 10.68
C LEU A 272 16.55 13.63 9.60
N GLY A 273 15.62 13.54 8.63
CA GLY A 273 15.48 14.52 7.54
C GLY A 273 16.27 14.18 6.27
N GLU A 274 17.20 13.23 6.33
CA GLU A 274 17.97 12.75 5.18
C GLU A 274 17.32 11.52 4.54
N THR A 275 17.47 11.37 3.22
CA THR A 275 17.01 10.18 2.49
C THR A 275 18.15 9.18 2.43
N VAL A 276 17.91 7.97 2.96
CA VAL A 276 18.88 6.88 3.02
C VAL A 276 18.39 5.74 2.13
N GLU A 277 19.25 5.32 1.20
CA GLU A 277 19.05 4.10 0.42
C GLU A 277 19.39 2.87 1.25
N CYS A 278 18.49 1.89 1.24
CA CYS A 278 18.58 0.66 2.01
C CYS A 278 18.41 -0.53 1.05
N GLU A 279 19.03 -1.66 1.40
CA GLU A 279 18.86 -2.92 0.70
C GLU A 279 18.49 -4.00 1.69
N ILE A 280 17.53 -4.84 1.31
CA ILE A 280 16.98 -5.90 2.15
C ILE A 280 16.80 -7.17 1.31
N GLN A 281 17.21 -8.30 1.86
CA GLN A 281 17.05 -9.61 1.24
C GLN A 281 15.88 -10.35 1.89
N TYR A 282 15.00 -10.91 1.07
CA TYR A 282 13.89 -11.74 1.52
C TYR A 282 14.17 -13.23 1.26
N PRO A 283 13.80 -14.14 2.17
CA PRO A 283 13.81 -15.57 1.90
C PRO A 283 12.59 -15.98 1.05
N ARG A 284 12.64 -17.16 0.43
CA ARG A 284 11.45 -17.78 -0.17
C ARG A 284 10.44 -18.12 0.91
N LEU A 285 9.17 -18.25 0.54
CA LEU A 285 8.15 -18.74 1.45
C LEU A 285 8.52 -20.13 1.99
N GLU A 286 8.96 -21.03 1.11
CA GLU A 286 9.39 -22.38 1.48
C GLU A 286 10.54 -22.36 2.49
N ASP A 287 11.56 -21.53 2.26
CA ASP A 287 12.70 -21.40 3.17
C ASP A 287 12.27 -20.86 4.53
N ALA A 288 11.37 -19.86 4.55
CA ALA A 288 10.90 -19.21 5.77
C ALA A 288 10.05 -20.14 6.65
N ILE A 289 9.11 -20.90 6.06
CA ILE A 289 8.26 -21.82 6.84
C ILE A 289 8.99 -23.12 7.23
N SER A 290 10.12 -23.41 6.57
CA SER A 290 10.96 -24.59 6.87
C SER A 290 12.02 -24.33 7.96
N VAL A 291 12.13 -23.09 8.47
CA VAL A 291 13.07 -22.77 9.55
C VAL A 291 12.75 -23.64 10.78
N PRO A 292 13.70 -24.44 11.31
CA PRO A 292 13.44 -25.28 12.47
C PRO A 292 13.01 -24.46 13.68
N TRP A 293 11.92 -24.84 14.36
CA TRP A 293 11.36 -23.97 15.41
C TRP A 293 12.29 -23.78 16.61
N LYS A 294 13.20 -24.74 16.85
CA LYS A 294 14.22 -24.66 17.90
C LYS A 294 15.24 -23.52 17.71
N VAL A 295 15.43 -23.02 16.48
CA VAL A 295 16.36 -21.91 16.21
C VAL A 295 15.68 -20.55 16.20
N LEU A 296 14.35 -20.53 16.18
CA LEU A 296 13.57 -19.30 16.20
C LEU A 296 13.72 -18.56 17.54
N PRO A 297 13.60 -17.22 17.53
CA PRO A 297 13.54 -16.45 18.77
C PRO A 297 12.47 -16.97 19.74
N LYS A 298 12.77 -16.99 21.04
CA LYS A 298 11.84 -17.47 22.08
C LYS A 298 10.50 -16.73 22.14
N LYS A 299 10.41 -15.55 21.51
CA LYS A 299 9.24 -14.66 21.55
C LYS A 299 8.49 -14.61 20.21
N VAL A 300 8.77 -15.53 19.28
CA VAL A 300 7.98 -15.62 18.04
C VAL A 300 6.51 -15.80 18.38
N SER A 301 5.66 -15.07 17.65
CA SER A 301 4.21 -15.12 17.78
C SER A 301 3.68 -16.55 17.82
N LYS A 302 2.80 -16.84 18.79
CA LYS A 302 2.09 -18.12 18.86
C LYS A 302 1.21 -18.38 17.64
N LEU A 303 0.76 -17.29 16.99
CA LEU A 303 -0.03 -17.38 15.76
C LEU A 303 0.77 -17.99 14.61
N TYR A 304 2.08 -17.71 14.51
CA TYR A 304 2.95 -18.36 13.52
C TYR A 304 2.86 -19.88 13.64
N PHE A 305 3.12 -20.43 14.83
CA PHE A 305 3.09 -21.87 15.05
C PHE A 305 1.70 -22.48 14.81
N ALA A 306 0.65 -21.79 15.27
CA ALA A 306 -0.73 -22.24 15.06
C ALA A 306 -1.08 -22.31 13.56
N MET A 307 -0.71 -21.31 12.76
CA MET A 307 -0.94 -21.30 11.32
C MET A 307 -0.18 -22.42 10.63
N ARG A 308 1.09 -22.68 11.00
CA ARG A 308 1.88 -23.80 10.44
C ARG A 308 1.27 -25.17 10.75
N VAL A 309 0.77 -25.37 11.97
CA VAL A 309 0.06 -26.61 12.37
C VAL A 309 -1.20 -26.81 11.55
N ILE A 310 -2.00 -25.74 11.40
CA ILE A 310 -3.24 -25.76 10.60
C ILE A 310 -2.95 -26.07 9.14
N GLU A 311 -1.97 -25.41 8.51
CA GLU A 311 -1.60 -25.68 7.12
C GLU A 311 -1.11 -27.11 6.91
N SER A 312 -0.32 -27.63 7.86
CA SER A 312 0.14 -29.03 7.82
C SER A 312 -1.03 -30.02 7.94
N PHE A 313 -2.04 -29.69 8.74
CA PHE A 313 -3.26 -30.50 8.86
C PHE A 313 -4.08 -30.46 7.58
N GLU A 314 -4.27 -29.29 6.97
CA GLU A 314 -4.99 -29.15 5.70
C GLU A 314 -4.35 -30.01 4.61
N GLU A 315 -3.03 -30.00 4.52
CA GLU A 315 -2.28 -30.81 3.55
C GLU A 315 -2.39 -32.31 3.84
N ALA A 316 -2.25 -32.73 5.11
CA ALA A 316 -2.31 -34.14 5.50
C ALA A 316 -3.70 -34.77 5.29
N GLU A 317 -4.77 -34.02 5.55
CA GLU A 317 -6.15 -34.48 5.44
C GLU A 317 -6.81 -34.14 4.09
N GLY A 318 -6.05 -33.53 3.15
CA GLY A 318 -6.56 -33.11 1.85
C GLY A 318 -7.66 -32.05 1.91
N ARG A 319 -7.70 -31.24 2.99
CA ARG A 319 -8.65 -30.12 3.13
C ARG A 319 -8.16 -28.93 2.32
N LYS A 320 -9.07 -28.15 1.73
CA LYS A 320 -8.68 -26.86 1.13
C LYS A 320 -8.47 -25.82 2.22
N ALA A 321 -7.74 -24.76 1.87
CA ALA A 321 -7.42 -23.68 2.77
C ALA A 321 -8.69 -23.02 3.35
N GLY A 322 -8.85 -23.13 4.67
CA GLY A 322 -9.99 -22.59 5.40
C GLY A 322 -11.24 -23.48 5.42
N GLU A 323 -11.14 -24.75 5.01
CA GLU A 323 -12.25 -25.73 5.09
C GLU A 323 -12.16 -26.65 6.33
N ILE A 324 -11.23 -26.40 7.26
CA ILE A 324 -11.21 -27.11 8.55
C ILE A 324 -12.39 -26.64 9.40
N THR A 325 -13.02 -27.59 10.09
CA THR A 325 -14.17 -27.37 10.96
C THR A 325 -13.88 -27.83 12.39
N ILE A 326 -14.75 -27.47 13.35
CA ILE A 326 -14.61 -27.90 14.75
C ILE A 326 -14.56 -29.43 14.93
N GLY A 327 -15.15 -30.20 14.00
CA GLY A 327 -15.07 -31.66 14.01
C GLY A 327 -13.65 -32.20 13.80
N ASP A 328 -12.77 -31.39 13.21
CA ASP A 328 -11.39 -31.74 12.94
C ASP A 328 -10.45 -31.44 14.12
N LEU A 329 -10.93 -30.67 15.12
CA LEU A 329 -10.11 -30.22 16.24
C LEU A 329 -9.41 -31.36 17.00
N PRO A 330 -10.04 -32.53 17.28
CA PRO A 330 -9.35 -33.62 17.96
C PRO A 330 -8.14 -34.14 17.17
N ALA A 331 -8.26 -34.29 15.85
CA ALA A 331 -7.18 -34.73 14.98
C ALA A 331 -6.11 -33.64 14.83
N LEU A 332 -6.51 -32.37 14.74
CA LEU A 332 -5.60 -31.22 14.71
C LEU A 332 -4.75 -31.12 15.99
N LEU A 333 -5.36 -31.32 17.17
CA LEU A 333 -4.64 -31.30 18.46
C LEU A 333 -3.64 -32.46 18.59
N LYS A 334 -3.96 -33.62 17.99
CA LYS A 334 -3.05 -34.75 17.87
C LYS A 334 -1.85 -34.39 16.98
N LEU A 335 -2.10 -33.87 15.77
CA LEU A 335 -1.02 -33.46 14.85
C LEU A 335 -0.14 -32.36 15.46
N ARG A 336 -0.76 -31.37 16.12
CA ARG A 336 -0.03 -30.32 16.86
C ARG A 336 0.99 -30.92 17.82
N LYS A 337 0.61 -31.96 18.57
CA LYS A 337 1.52 -32.63 19.52
C LYS A 337 2.70 -33.28 18.79
N GLU A 338 2.43 -34.02 17.72
CA GLU A 338 3.45 -34.67 16.90
C GLU A 338 4.45 -33.66 16.30
N ILE A 339 3.95 -32.53 15.80
CA ILE A 339 4.80 -31.45 15.25
C ILE A 339 5.63 -30.80 16.37
N CYS A 340 5.02 -30.47 17.52
CA CYS A 340 5.74 -29.90 18.66
C CYS A 340 6.88 -30.81 19.15
N GLU A 341 6.63 -32.13 19.25
CA GLU A 341 7.65 -33.13 19.60
C GLU A 341 8.79 -33.16 18.56
N THR A 342 8.44 -33.23 17.28
CA THR A 342 9.42 -33.25 16.17
C THR A 342 10.28 -31.98 16.13
N GLN A 343 9.67 -30.83 16.37
CA GLN A 343 10.31 -29.53 16.35
C GLN A 343 10.98 -29.16 17.69
N SER A 344 10.93 -30.04 18.69
CA SER A 344 11.46 -29.80 20.04
C SER A 344 10.92 -28.51 20.69
N LEU A 345 9.63 -28.23 20.48
CA LEU A 345 8.94 -27.04 21.00
C LEU A 345 7.90 -27.46 22.05
N ASN A 346 7.79 -26.68 23.13
CA ASN A 346 6.77 -26.93 24.15
C ASN A 346 5.36 -26.58 23.61
N GLU A 347 4.38 -27.47 23.80
CA GLU A 347 2.98 -27.31 23.34
C GLU A 347 2.32 -25.99 23.80
N SER A 348 2.79 -25.35 24.89
CA SER A 348 2.31 -24.03 25.34
C SER A 348 2.52 -22.89 24.33
N HIS A 349 3.36 -23.12 23.31
CA HIS A 349 3.59 -22.18 22.21
C HIS A 349 2.49 -22.30 21.13
N VAL A 350 1.70 -23.38 21.16
CA VAL A 350 0.51 -23.58 20.31
C VAL A 350 -0.71 -23.88 21.19
N PRO A 351 -1.29 -22.85 21.85
CA PRO A 351 -2.38 -23.04 22.80
C PRO A 351 -3.60 -23.67 22.13
N SER A 352 -4.23 -24.65 22.79
CA SER A 352 -5.43 -25.30 22.26
C SER A 352 -6.57 -24.31 22.01
N ILE A 353 -6.74 -23.33 22.90
CA ILE A 353 -7.74 -22.26 22.76
C ILE A 353 -7.54 -21.43 21.48
N LEU A 354 -6.29 -21.25 21.04
CA LEU A 354 -5.97 -20.53 19.81
C LEU A 354 -6.37 -21.37 18.60
N LEU A 355 -6.02 -22.66 18.57
CA LEU A 355 -6.41 -23.56 17.48
C LEU A 355 -7.93 -23.73 17.39
N GLU A 356 -8.59 -23.94 18.53
CA GLU A 356 -10.05 -24.03 18.62
C GLU A 356 -10.71 -22.80 18.00
N ARG A 357 -10.27 -21.59 18.37
CA ARG A 357 -10.78 -20.34 17.80
C ARG A 357 -10.55 -20.26 16.28
N LEU A 358 -9.33 -20.53 15.82
CA LEU A 358 -8.97 -20.44 14.39
C LEU A 358 -9.73 -21.45 13.52
N VAL A 359 -10.18 -22.56 14.12
CA VAL A 359 -10.96 -23.60 13.44
C VAL A 359 -12.47 -23.31 13.52
N MET A 360 -12.97 -22.85 14.66
CA MET A 360 -14.38 -22.46 14.82
C MET A 360 -14.74 -21.25 13.95
N GLY A 361 -13.83 -20.29 13.85
CA GLY A 361 -14.01 -19.06 13.09
C GLY A 361 -13.30 -19.11 11.74
N ALA A 362 -13.47 -20.15 10.93
CA ALA A 362 -12.92 -20.12 9.55
C ALA A 362 -13.48 -18.95 8.69
N ARG A 363 -14.54 -18.28 9.17
CA ARG A 363 -15.07 -17.03 8.63
C ARG A 363 -14.18 -15.85 9.04
N GLU A 364 -14.03 -14.88 8.15
CA GLU A 364 -13.24 -13.70 8.45
C GLU A 364 -14.07 -12.67 9.23
N PHE A 365 -13.49 -12.08 10.27
CA PHE A 365 -14.13 -11.02 11.05
C PHE A 365 -13.92 -9.65 10.37
N PRO A 366 -14.97 -8.93 9.94
CA PRO A 366 -14.80 -7.73 9.11
C PRO A 366 -13.86 -6.65 9.67
N PRO A 367 -13.86 -6.34 11.00
CA PRO A 367 -12.87 -5.42 11.56
C PRO A 367 -11.42 -5.91 11.41
N ALA A 368 -11.18 -7.22 11.53
CA ALA A 368 -9.85 -7.79 11.29
C ALA A 368 -9.48 -7.70 9.80
N CYS A 369 -10.43 -7.99 8.89
CA CYS A 369 -10.25 -7.81 7.45
C CYS A 369 -9.78 -6.40 7.10
N ALA A 370 -10.41 -5.37 7.68
CA ALA A 370 -10.07 -3.97 7.43
C ALA A 370 -8.65 -3.63 7.91
N VAL A 371 -8.24 -4.12 9.08
CA VAL A 371 -6.87 -3.92 9.60
C VAL A 371 -5.84 -4.62 8.71
N ILE A 372 -6.04 -5.91 8.45
CA ILE A 372 -5.08 -6.74 7.69
C ILE A 372 -5.00 -6.27 6.24
N GLY A 373 -6.14 -6.05 5.57
CA GLY A 373 -6.20 -5.54 4.20
C GLY A 373 -5.67 -4.12 4.06
N GLY A 374 -5.81 -3.28 5.09
CA GLY A 374 -5.17 -1.97 5.21
C GLY A 374 -3.65 -2.05 5.24
N ILE A 375 -3.11 -2.90 6.11
CA ILE A 375 -1.67 -3.12 6.25
C ILE A 375 -1.09 -3.70 4.96
N LEU A 376 -1.72 -4.73 4.39
CA LEU A 376 -1.28 -5.32 3.12
C LEU A 376 -1.29 -4.27 1.99
N GLY A 377 -2.33 -3.45 1.91
CA GLY A 377 -2.43 -2.38 0.92
C GLY A 377 -1.27 -1.39 1.03
N GLN A 378 -0.95 -0.98 2.26
CA GLN A 378 0.16 -0.10 2.54
C GLN A 378 1.52 -0.74 2.20
N GLU A 379 1.71 -2.02 2.49
CA GLU A 379 2.95 -2.75 2.16
C GLU A 379 3.18 -2.87 0.65
N VAL A 380 2.11 -3.14 -0.11
CA VAL A 380 2.17 -3.16 -1.58
C VAL A 380 2.50 -1.78 -2.14
N ILE A 381 1.92 -0.71 -1.58
CA ILE A 381 2.27 0.67 -1.96
C ILE A 381 3.75 0.97 -1.68
N LYS A 382 4.29 0.54 -0.54
CA LYS A 382 5.73 0.69 -0.24
C LYS A 382 6.62 -0.06 -1.24
N ALA A 383 6.25 -1.29 -1.60
CA ALA A 383 7.00 -2.12 -2.54
C ALA A 383 7.01 -1.57 -3.98
N ILE A 384 5.94 -0.88 -4.39
CA ILE A 384 5.86 -0.20 -5.70
C ILE A 384 6.57 1.15 -5.66
N SER A 385 6.32 1.93 -4.59
CA SER A 385 6.82 3.29 -4.49
C SER A 385 8.30 3.36 -4.15
N GLY A 386 8.93 2.32 -3.57
CA GLY A 386 10.31 2.41 -3.11
C GLY A 386 10.48 3.33 -1.90
N LYS A 387 9.39 3.68 -1.20
CA LYS A 387 9.38 4.62 -0.09
C LYS A 387 8.84 3.98 1.18
N GLY A 388 9.55 4.21 2.28
CA GLY A 388 9.18 3.71 3.60
C GLY A 388 9.80 2.33 3.88
N ASP A 389 9.81 1.95 5.16
CA ASP A 389 10.38 0.67 5.60
C ASP A 389 9.39 -0.47 5.31
N PRO A 390 9.71 -1.41 4.39
CA PRO A 390 8.85 -2.55 4.13
C PRO A 390 8.97 -3.58 5.25
N LEU A 391 7.88 -4.31 5.47
CA LEU A 391 7.83 -5.41 6.41
C LEU A 391 8.73 -6.57 5.95
N LYS A 392 9.48 -7.17 6.88
CA LYS A 392 10.26 -8.40 6.65
C LYS A 392 10.04 -9.38 7.81
N ASN A 393 9.57 -10.61 7.56
CA ASN A 393 8.90 -11.11 6.36
C ASN A 393 7.50 -11.65 6.66
N PHE A 394 7.13 -11.75 7.94
CA PHE A 394 5.77 -12.04 8.37
C PHE A 394 5.17 -10.91 9.20
N PHE A 395 3.88 -10.71 9.01
CA PHE A 395 3.03 -9.92 9.89
C PHE A 395 1.98 -10.83 10.52
N PHE A 396 1.76 -10.68 11.82
CA PHE A 396 0.72 -11.36 12.56
C PHE A 396 -0.18 -10.34 13.24
N PHE A 397 -1.49 -10.53 13.14
CA PHE A 397 -2.48 -9.74 13.85
C PHE A 397 -3.45 -10.65 14.61
N ASP A 398 -3.83 -10.27 15.82
CA ASP A 398 -4.89 -10.90 16.60
C ASP A 398 -5.78 -9.82 17.22
N ALA A 399 -7.04 -9.75 16.81
CA ALA A 399 -7.94 -8.70 17.31
C ALA A 399 -8.28 -8.84 18.81
N MET A 400 -8.10 -10.03 19.41
CA MET A 400 -8.41 -10.24 20.82
C MET A 400 -7.42 -9.55 21.75
N ASP A 401 -6.15 -9.47 21.37
CA ASP A 401 -5.14 -8.73 22.14
C ASP A 401 -4.74 -7.41 21.47
N GLY A 402 -5.24 -7.15 20.26
CA GLY A 402 -5.04 -5.92 19.50
C GLY A 402 -3.60 -5.75 19.00
N LYS A 403 -2.78 -6.80 18.99
CA LYS A 403 -1.37 -6.70 18.61
C LYS A 403 -1.16 -7.02 17.14
N GLY A 404 -0.37 -6.16 16.48
CA GLY A 404 0.29 -6.43 15.22
C GLY A 404 1.78 -6.67 15.46
N ILE A 405 2.30 -7.84 15.09
CA ILE A 405 3.69 -8.25 15.33
C ILE A 405 4.36 -8.53 13.98
N ILE A 406 5.56 -8.00 13.80
CA ILE A 406 6.42 -8.29 12.65
C ILE A 406 7.45 -9.33 13.09
N GLU A 407 7.57 -10.41 12.33
CA GLU A 407 8.55 -11.47 12.57
C GLU A 407 9.45 -11.61 11.34
N ASP A 408 10.76 -11.52 11.54
CA ASP A 408 11.77 -11.88 10.53
C ASP A 408 12.11 -13.37 10.72
N ILE A 409 11.44 -14.20 9.94
CA ILE A 409 11.66 -15.65 9.90
C ILE A 409 12.55 -15.94 8.69
N SER A 410 13.85 -15.88 8.91
CA SER A 410 14.87 -16.23 7.93
C SER A 410 15.96 -17.11 8.54
N ASN A 411 16.63 -17.91 7.72
CA ASN A 411 17.73 -18.78 8.15
C ASN A 411 19.02 -18.01 8.49
N GLU A 412 19.07 -16.70 8.22
CA GLU A 412 20.20 -15.87 8.57
C GLU A 412 20.10 -15.42 10.04
N PRO A 413 21.18 -15.50 10.83
CA PRO A 413 21.14 -14.96 12.19
C PRO A 413 20.80 -13.47 12.12
N PRO A 414 19.95 -12.96 13.03
CA PRO A 414 19.65 -11.53 13.05
C PRO A 414 20.96 -10.76 13.16
N ASN A 415 21.19 -9.80 12.25
CA ASN A 415 22.32 -8.89 12.32
C ASN A 415 22.30 -8.23 13.72
N LYS A 416 23.25 -8.62 14.56
CA LYS A 416 23.41 -8.12 15.93
C LYS A 416 23.88 -6.68 15.95
#